data_AF-A0A1V2MEX5-F1
#
_entry.id   AF-A0A1V2MEX5-F1
#
_cell.length_a   1.000
_cell.length_b   1.000
_cell.length_c   1.000
_cell.angle_alpha   90.00
_cell.angle_beta   90.00
_cell.angle_gamma   90.00
#
_symmetry.space_group_name_H-M   'P 1'
#
loop_
_entity.id
_entity.type
_entity.pdbx_description
1 polymer ?
#
loop_
_entity_poly.entity_id
_entity_poly.type
_entity_poly.pdbx_seq_one_letter_code
_entity_poly.pdbx_strand_id
1 'polypeptide(L)'
;MNTALDNFKKICSIPHGSGNEKALSDFLLGFAKNLGLKAIQDNALNLYIYKPASPGYENSTPIILQDHLDMVCEKDSSAPPDFDFEKDPLNIQIQDDFIFSQGTTLGADDAFALAYQMSILEDSSLQHPPLCMLMTSEEETGMAGVVALDPIIRMYLLTRYFFANYTWIFYI
;
A
#
# COMPACT_ATOMS: atom_id res chain seq x y z
N MET A 1 -1.60 -18.99 3.76
CA MET A 1 -1.54 -17.55 4.05
C MET A 1 -0.10 -17.14 3.90
N ASN A 2 0.18 -16.14 3.07
CA ASN A 2 1.53 -15.60 2.99
C ASN A 2 1.80 -14.74 4.22
N THR A 3 3.04 -14.68 4.68
CA THR A 3 3.41 -13.75 5.75
C THR A 3 3.45 -12.31 5.19
N ALA A 4 3.35 -11.31 6.06
CA ALA A 4 3.55 -9.92 5.66
C ALA A 4 4.92 -9.72 4.98
N LEU A 5 5.95 -10.44 5.43
CA LEU A 5 7.26 -10.43 4.81
C LEU A 5 7.27 -11.01 3.38
N ASP A 6 6.51 -12.07 3.12
CA ASP A 6 6.38 -12.64 1.77
C ASP A 6 5.67 -11.68 0.82
N ASN A 7 4.65 -10.97 1.31
CA ASN A 7 3.93 -9.96 0.54
C ASN A 7 4.81 -8.73 0.30
N PHE A 8 5.59 -8.31 1.30
CA PHE A 8 6.56 -7.22 1.17
C PHE A 8 7.59 -7.50 0.08
N LYS A 9 8.14 -8.72 0.04
CA LYS A 9 9.07 -9.13 -1.03
C LYS A 9 8.45 -9.08 -2.42
N LYS A 10 7.16 -9.42 -2.56
CA LYS A 10 6.45 -9.30 -3.85
C LYS A 10 6.30 -7.84 -4.26
N ILE A 11 5.95 -6.95 -3.34
CA ILE A 11 5.85 -5.52 -3.61
C ILE A 11 7.23 -4.97 -4.04
N CYS A 12 8.29 -5.27 -3.28
CA CYS A 12 9.66 -4.86 -3.60
C CYS A 12 10.18 -5.39 -4.95
N SER A 13 9.58 -6.47 -5.46
CA SER A 13 9.93 -7.01 -6.79
C SER A 13 9.30 -6.26 -7.96
N ILE A 14 8.42 -5.30 -7.67
CA ILE A 14 7.74 -4.45 -8.65
C ILE A 14 8.30 -3.03 -8.47
N PRO A 15 8.92 -2.42 -9.48
CA PRO A 15 9.34 -1.03 -9.40
C PRO A 15 8.14 -0.10 -9.15
N HIS A 16 8.25 0.78 -8.15
CA HIS A 16 7.13 1.63 -7.68
C HIS A 16 7.59 2.97 -7.09
N GLY A 17 8.61 3.61 -7.68
CA GLY A 17 8.95 4.99 -7.31
C GLY A 17 7.81 5.97 -7.56
N SER A 18 7.83 7.14 -6.90
CA SER A 18 6.81 8.18 -7.08
C SER A 18 6.66 8.57 -8.56
N GLY A 19 5.42 8.51 -9.06
CA GLY A 19 5.07 8.69 -10.48
C GLY A 19 5.18 7.42 -11.34
N ASN A 20 5.60 6.29 -10.77
CA ASN A 20 5.73 4.98 -11.42
C ASN A 20 4.91 3.87 -10.71
N GLU A 21 3.79 4.21 -10.11
CA GLU A 21 2.99 3.32 -9.25
C GLU A 21 2.08 2.36 -10.03
N LYS A 22 1.90 2.59 -11.34
CA LYS A 22 0.90 1.88 -12.15
C LYS A 22 1.07 0.36 -12.07
N ALA A 23 2.31 -0.14 -12.17
CA ALA A 23 2.57 -1.58 -12.13
C ALA A 23 2.16 -2.20 -10.78
N LEU A 24 2.47 -1.52 -9.67
CA LEU A 24 2.10 -1.96 -8.33
C LEU A 24 0.59 -1.85 -8.09
N SER A 25 -0.03 -0.74 -8.49
CA SER A 25 -1.47 -0.53 -8.40
C SER A 25 -2.24 -1.59 -9.19
N ASP A 26 -1.80 -1.91 -10.41
CA ASP A 26 -2.39 -2.98 -11.24
C ASP A 26 -2.23 -4.37 -10.60
N PHE A 27 -1.06 -4.64 -10.02
CA PHE A 27 -0.79 -5.89 -9.30
C PHE A 27 -1.75 -6.06 -8.11
N LEU A 28 -1.90 -5.04 -7.26
CA LEU A 28 -2.77 -5.07 -6.09
C LEU A 28 -4.26 -5.15 -6.47
N LEU A 29 -4.65 -4.47 -7.55
CA LEU A 29 -5.99 -4.59 -8.14
C LEU A 29 -6.27 -6.04 -8.59
N GLY A 30 -5.30 -6.67 -9.27
CA GLY A 30 -5.39 -8.08 -9.68
C GLY A 30 -5.44 -9.02 -8.48
N PHE A 31 -4.61 -8.78 -7.47
CA PHE A 31 -4.61 -9.52 -6.21
C PHE A 31 -5.98 -9.51 -5.53
N ALA A 32 -6.59 -8.34 -5.37
CA ALA A 32 -7.92 -8.20 -4.78
C ALA A 32 -9.01 -8.94 -5.59
N LYS A 33 -8.97 -8.84 -6.92
CA LYS A 33 -9.90 -9.55 -7.82
C LYS A 33 -9.76 -11.06 -7.69
N ASN A 34 -8.54 -11.58 -7.56
CA ASN A 34 -8.28 -13.02 -7.36
C ASN A 34 -8.86 -13.54 -6.04
N LEU A 35 -8.97 -12.68 -5.02
CA LEU A 35 -9.66 -12.99 -3.76
C LEU A 35 -11.18 -12.83 -3.86
N GLY A 36 -11.72 -12.42 -5.01
CA GLY A 36 -13.15 -12.15 -5.19
C GLY A 36 -13.64 -10.87 -4.48
N LEU A 37 -12.72 -9.98 -4.11
CA LEU A 37 -13.05 -8.73 -3.43
C LEU A 37 -13.39 -7.63 -4.44
N LYS A 38 -14.28 -6.72 -4.02
CA LYS A 38 -14.56 -5.52 -4.80
C LYS A 38 -13.35 -4.59 -4.71
N ALA A 39 -12.81 -4.20 -5.85
CA ALA A 39 -11.70 -3.25 -5.92
C ALA A 39 -11.90 -2.22 -7.05
N ILE A 40 -11.48 -0.99 -6.80
CA ILE A 40 -11.59 0.15 -7.72
C ILE A 40 -10.21 0.82 -7.79
N GLN A 41 -9.72 1.08 -8.99
CA GLN A 41 -8.56 1.93 -9.24
C GLN A 41 -9.08 3.21 -9.90
N ASP A 42 -8.75 4.38 -9.36
CA ASP A 42 -9.15 5.67 -9.93
C ASP A 42 -8.14 6.19 -10.97
N ASN A 43 -8.44 7.35 -11.56
CA ASN A 43 -7.60 7.94 -12.61
C ASN A 43 -6.22 8.41 -12.10
N ALA A 44 -6.08 8.64 -10.79
CA ALA A 44 -4.82 8.97 -10.16
C ALA A 44 -4.07 7.72 -9.69
N LEU A 45 -4.54 6.52 -10.04
CA LEU A 45 -3.99 5.22 -9.62
C LEU A 45 -4.20 4.89 -8.14
N ASN A 46 -5.00 5.67 -7.40
CA ASN A 46 -5.38 5.28 -6.05
C ASN A 46 -6.21 4.00 -6.11
N LEU A 47 -5.98 3.10 -5.16
CA LEU A 47 -6.65 1.82 -5.08
C LEU A 47 -7.55 1.75 -3.85
N TYR A 48 -8.76 1.26 -4.04
CA TYR A 48 -9.76 1.03 -3.01
C TYR A 48 -10.13 -0.45 -3.04
N ILE A 49 -9.83 -1.20 -1.97
CA ILE A 49 -10.20 -2.62 -1.85
C ILE A 49 -11.17 -2.80 -0.68
N TYR A 50 -12.36 -3.32 -0.96
CA TYR A 50 -13.41 -3.50 0.03
C TYR A 50 -13.46 -4.96 0.50
N LYS A 51 -13.28 -5.17 1.80
CA LYS A 51 -13.47 -6.45 2.45
C LYS A 51 -14.73 -6.40 3.33
N PRO A 52 -15.74 -7.27 3.08
CA PRO A 52 -16.96 -7.29 3.88
C PRO A 52 -16.64 -7.65 5.34
N ALA A 53 -17.48 -7.25 6.29
CA ALA A 53 -17.31 -7.63 7.69
C ALA A 53 -17.26 -9.16 7.86
N SER A 54 -16.48 -9.61 8.84
CA SER A 54 -16.59 -10.97 9.34
C SER A 54 -17.94 -11.20 10.04
N PRO A 55 -18.43 -12.45 10.14
CA PRO A 55 -19.70 -12.74 10.81
C PRO A 55 -19.78 -12.18 12.23
N GLY A 56 -20.84 -11.43 12.52
CA GLY A 56 -21.08 -10.78 13.81
C GLY A 56 -20.56 -9.35 13.93
N TYR A 57 -19.88 -8.83 12.90
CA TYR A 57 -19.35 -7.46 12.85
C TYR A 57 -20.02 -6.59 11.77
N GLU A 58 -21.12 -7.04 11.15
CA GLU A 58 -21.78 -6.37 10.03
C GLU A 58 -22.30 -4.96 10.39
N ASN A 59 -22.67 -4.75 11.65
CA ASN A 59 -23.14 -3.47 12.17
C ASN A 59 -22.04 -2.66 12.88
N SER A 60 -20.80 -3.15 12.87
CA SER A 60 -19.67 -2.41 13.44
C SER A 60 -19.30 -1.23 12.54
N THR A 61 -18.74 -0.18 13.14
CA THR A 61 -18.24 0.98 12.40
C THR A 61 -17.19 0.51 11.38
N PRO A 62 -17.37 0.79 10.08
CA PRO A 62 -16.37 0.47 9.08
C PRO A 62 -15.01 1.09 9.42
N ILE A 63 -13.93 0.47 8.97
CA ILE A 63 -12.56 1.00 9.12
C ILE A 63 -11.93 1.20 7.75
N ILE A 64 -11.23 2.32 7.57
CA ILE A 64 -10.33 2.54 6.44
C ILE A 64 -8.90 2.40 6.96
N LEU A 65 -8.13 1.52 6.31
CA LEU A 65 -6.67 1.51 6.46
C LEU A 65 -6.12 2.22 5.23
N GLN A 66 -5.36 3.30 5.46
CA GLN A 66 -4.77 4.09 4.40
C GLN A 66 -3.26 4.03 4.52
N ASP A 67 -2.61 3.76 3.39
CA ASP A 67 -1.16 3.70 3.19
C ASP A 67 -0.86 4.24 1.76
N HIS A 68 0.39 4.43 1.38
CA HIS A 68 0.77 4.94 0.04
C HIS A 68 1.51 3.91 -0.82
N LEU A 69 1.41 4.05 -2.14
CA LEU A 69 1.91 3.11 -3.14
C LEU A 69 3.37 3.35 -3.50
N ASP A 70 3.81 4.60 -3.43
CA ASP A 70 5.10 5.00 -3.91
C ASP A 70 6.21 4.82 -2.87
N MET A 71 7.43 5.05 -3.33
CA MET A 71 8.60 5.09 -2.46
C MET A 71 9.56 6.16 -2.93
N VAL A 72 10.33 6.69 -1.99
CA VAL A 72 11.51 7.51 -2.31
C VAL A 72 12.57 6.67 -3.00
N CYS A 73 13.09 7.14 -4.13
CA CYS A 73 14.13 6.48 -4.91
C CYS A 73 15.51 7.12 -4.68
N GLU A 74 16.27 6.61 -3.71
CA GLU A 74 17.64 7.05 -3.44
C GLU A 74 18.61 5.88 -3.48
N LYS A 75 19.83 6.12 -3.97
CA LYS A 75 20.88 5.10 -4.02
C LYS A 75 22.24 5.63 -3.56
N ASP A 76 23.01 4.79 -2.89
CA ASP A 76 24.36 5.10 -2.43
C ASP A 76 25.43 4.57 -3.41
N SER A 77 26.70 4.79 -3.06
CA SER A 77 27.85 4.38 -3.88
C SER A 77 28.02 2.86 -4.05
N SER A 78 27.31 2.05 -3.28
CA SER A 78 27.33 0.59 -3.36
C SER A 78 26.28 0.01 -4.31
N ALA A 79 25.32 0.83 -4.78
CA ALA A 79 24.37 0.40 -5.80
C ALA A 79 25.06 0.13 -7.15
N PRO A 80 24.52 -0.81 -7.95
CA PRO A 80 24.94 -0.96 -9.33
C PRO A 80 24.83 0.37 -10.10
N PRO A 81 25.84 0.75 -10.89
CA PRO A 81 25.85 2.04 -11.59
C PRO A 81 24.68 2.18 -12.56
N ASP A 82 24.23 1.06 -13.13
CA ASP A 82 23.13 0.93 -14.08
C ASP A 82 21.76 0.65 -13.45
N PHE A 83 21.67 0.58 -12.10
CA PHE A 83 20.39 0.38 -11.41
C PHE A 83 19.39 1.51 -11.72
N ASP A 84 18.20 1.12 -12.18
CA ASP A 84 17.10 1.96 -12.62
C ASP A 84 15.81 1.66 -11.83
N PHE A 85 15.39 2.62 -10.99
CA PHE A 85 14.19 2.50 -10.15
C PHE A 85 12.88 2.39 -10.94
N GLU A 86 12.87 2.67 -12.24
CA GLU A 86 11.67 2.49 -13.06
C GLU A 86 11.52 1.05 -13.56
N LYS A 87 12.60 0.26 -13.56
CA LYS A 87 12.67 -1.04 -14.23
C LYS A 87 13.14 -2.18 -13.34
N ASP A 88 14.05 -1.90 -12.42
CA ASP A 88 14.74 -2.92 -11.64
C ASP A 88 14.06 -3.17 -10.30
N PRO A 89 13.88 -4.45 -9.90
CA PRO A 89 13.39 -4.78 -8.57
C PRO A 89 14.42 -4.44 -7.50
N LEU A 90 13.94 -4.12 -6.29
CA LEU A 90 14.81 -3.90 -5.14
C LEU A 90 15.50 -5.21 -4.73
N ASN A 91 16.78 -5.13 -4.39
CA ASN A 91 17.55 -6.27 -3.91
C ASN A 91 17.42 -6.41 -2.38
N ILE A 92 16.34 -7.05 -1.95
CA ILE A 92 16.02 -7.25 -0.53
C ILE A 92 16.91 -8.31 0.10
N GLN A 93 17.57 -7.94 1.19
CA GLN A 93 18.42 -8.79 2.02
C GLN A 93 17.83 -8.88 3.44
N ILE A 94 17.95 -10.06 4.05
CA ILE A 94 17.61 -10.27 5.46
C ILE A 94 18.90 -10.63 6.17
N GLN A 95 19.28 -9.82 7.15
CA GLN A 95 20.43 -10.07 7.99
C GLN A 95 20.01 -9.96 9.45
N ASP A 96 20.13 -11.08 10.16
CA ASP A 96 19.63 -11.24 11.53
C ASP A 96 18.15 -10.80 11.63
N ASP A 97 17.85 -9.80 12.44
CA ASP A 97 16.50 -9.28 12.67
C ASP A 97 16.13 -8.10 11.76
N PHE A 98 16.96 -7.77 10.78
CA PHE A 98 16.78 -6.60 9.93
C PHE A 98 16.57 -6.96 8.45
N ILE A 99 15.81 -6.11 7.77
CA ILE A 99 15.57 -6.16 6.33
C ILE A 99 16.20 -4.92 5.72
N PHE A 100 16.96 -5.08 4.64
CA PHE A 100 17.64 -3.99 3.94
C PHE A 100 17.53 -4.16 2.42
N SER A 101 17.73 -3.08 1.67
CA SER A 101 17.99 -3.14 0.24
C SER A 101 19.47 -2.84 -0.03
N GLN A 102 20.11 -3.57 -0.93
CA GLN A 102 21.52 -3.39 -1.23
C GLN A 102 21.76 -2.10 -2.04
N GLY A 103 22.24 -1.05 -1.36
CA GLY A 103 22.69 0.20 -1.99
C GLY A 103 21.55 1.13 -2.43
N THR A 104 20.29 0.77 -2.19
CA THR A 104 19.13 1.61 -2.50
C THR A 104 18.26 1.80 -1.27
N THR A 105 17.32 2.76 -1.33
CA THR A 105 16.19 2.80 -0.42
C THR A 105 15.43 1.47 -0.44
N LEU A 106 14.92 1.09 0.73
CA LEU A 106 14.17 -0.15 0.93
C LEU A 106 12.70 -0.03 0.50
N GLY A 107 12.14 1.18 0.52
CA GLY A 107 10.71 1.40 0.31
C GLY A 107 9.84 0.79 1.42
N ALA A 108 10.38 0.60 2.63
CA ALA A 108 9.58 0.10 3.75
C ALA A 108 8.41 1.04 4.10
N ASP A 109 8.66 2.35 4.01
CA ASP A 109 7.66 3.41 3.92
C ASP A 109 7.21 3.51 2.45
N ASP A 110 6.01 3.09 2.06
CA ASP A 110 4.98 2.43 2.90
C ASP A 110 4.63 1.00 2.47
N ALA A 111 5.52 0.37 1.70
CA ALA A 111 5.27 -0.96 1.14
C ALA A 111 5.11 -2.05 2.22
N PHE A 112 5.64 -1.88 3.44
CA PHE A 112 5.43 -2.86 4.50
C PHE A 112 3.99 -2.81 5.05
N ALA A 113 3.39 -1.62 5.13
CA ALA A 113 1.99 -1.48 5.50
C ALA A 113 1.07 -2.04 4.41
N LEU A 114 1.37 -1.78 3.13
CA LEU A 114 0.71 -2.46 2.01
C LEU A 114 0.78 -3.99 2.13
N ALA A 115 1.94 -4.52 2.53
CA ALA A 115 2.10 -5.96 2.74
C ALA A 115 1.23 -6.51 3.88
N TYR A 116 1.06 -5.74 4.97
CA TYR A 116 0.10 -6.06 6.03
C TYR A 116 -1.34 -6.00 5.52
N GLN A 117 -1.72 -4.99 4.74
CA GLN A 117 -3.04 -4.91 4.13
C GLN A 117 -3.30 -6.14 3.25
N MET A 118 -2.33 -6.59 2.45
CA MET A 118 -2.44 -7.83 1.67
C MET A 118 -2.71 -9.04 2.56
N SER A 119 -1.98 -9.19 3.68
CA SER A 119 -2.18 -10.28 4.63
C SER A 119 -3.57 -10.23 5.30
N ILE A 120 -4.05 -9.03 5.66
CA ILE A 120 -5.41 -8.85 6.19
C ILE A 120 -6.45 -9.24 5.14
N LEU A 121 -6.26 -8.88 3.88
CA LEU A 121 -7.20 -9.17 2.80
C LEU A 121 -7.31 -10.69 2.52
N GLU A 122 -6.20 -11.43 2.55
CA GLU A 122 -6.19 -12.88 2.32
C GLU A 122 -6.63 -13.71 3.54
N ASP A 123 -6.67 -13.13 4.74
CA ASP A 123 -7.06 -13.82 5.97
C ASP A 123 -8.57 -13.91 6.17
N SER A 124 -9.15 -15.11 6.00
CA SER A 124 -10.57 -15.38 6.23
C SER A 124 -10.93 -15.71 7.69
N SER A 125 -9.94 -15.86 8.58
CA SER A 125 -10.11 -16.17 10.00
C SER A 125 -10.18 -14.92 10.89
N LEU A 126 -9.69 -13.78 10.40
CA LEU A 126 -9.69 -12.52 11.12
C LEU A 126 -11.12 -12.04 11.40
N GLN A 127 -11.38 -11.67 12.66
CA GLN A 127 -12.60 -10.95 13.04
C GLN A 127 -12.40 -9.45 12.83
N HIS A 128 -13.26 -8.84 12.03
CA HIS A 128 -13.14 -7.43 11.66
C HIS A 128 -14.48 -6.81 11.21
N PRO A 129 -14.65 -5.48 11.37
CA PRO A 129 -15.73 -4.71 10.76
C PRO A 129 -15.60 -4.69 9.22
N PRO A 130 -16.52 -4.05 8.48
CA PRO A 130 -16.27 -3.76 7.07
C PRO A 130 -14.96 -2.97 6.93
N LEU A 131 -14.07 -3.44 6.06
CA LEU A 131 -12.78 -2.78 5.81
C LEU A 131 -12.75 -2.18 4.41
N CYS A 132 -12.11 -1.02 4.28
CA CYS A 132 -11.67 -0.47 3.02
C CYS A 132 -10.18 -0.19 3.11
N MET A 133 -9.40 -0.84 2.25
CA MET A 133 -7.98 -0.53 2.08
C MET A 133 -7.87 0.58 1.05
N LEU A 134 -7.29 1.70 1.43
CA LEU A 134 -7.02 2.85 0.56
C LEU A 134 -5.52 2.96 0.35
N MET A 135 -5.08 2.91 -0.89
CA MET A 135 -3.66 3.00 -1.25
C MET A 135 -3.51 4.16 -2.22
N THR A 136 -2.80 5.22 -1.80
CA THR A 136 -2.69 6.47 -2.56
C THR A 136 -1.41 6.54 -3.36
N SER A 137 -1.41 7.23 -4.50
CA SER A 137 -0.22 7.49 -5.32
C SER A 137 0.48 8.81 -4.96
N GLU A 138 1.76 8.90 -5.35
CA GLU A 138 2.60 10.10 -5.27
C GLU A 138 2.56 10.84 -3.92
N GLU A 139 2.68 10.15 -2.79
CA GLU A 139 2.77 10.77 -1.47
C GLU A 139 4.05 11.61 -1.33
N GLU A 140 5.18 11.01 -1.71
CA GLU A 140 6.53 11.49 -1.35
C GLU A 140 6.95 12.75 -2.11
N THR A 141 6.30 13.05 -3.24
CA THR A 141 6.66 14.17 -4.12
C THR A 141 5.64 15.32 -4.09
N GLY A 142 4.37 15.04 -3.80
CA GLY A 142 3.32 16.06 -3.92
C GLY A 142 1.91 15.68 -3.47
N MET A 143 1.71 14.50 -2.90
CA MET A 143 0.42 13.97 -2.44
C MET A 143 -0.67 13.95 -3.52
N ALA A 144 -0.29 13.71 -4.78
CA ALA A 144 -1.21 13.85 -5.91
C ALA A 144 -2.41 12.90 -5.80
N GLY A 145 -2.19 11.67 -5.32
CA GLY A 145 -3.24 10.70 -5.06
C GLY A 145 -4.29 11.19 -4.07
N VAL A 146 -3.86 11.73 -2.92
CA VAL A 146 -4.76 12.28 -1.89
C VAL A 146 -5.55 13.47 -2.42
N VAL A 147 -4.92 14.35 -3.20
CA VAL A 147 -5.58 15.52 -3.81
C VAL A 147 -6.65 15.10 -4.82
N ALA A 148 -6.45 13.98 -5.52
CA ALA A 148 -7.37 13.45 -6.51
C ALA A 148 -8.54 12.63 -5.94
N LEU A 149 -8.54 12.33 -4.63
CA LEU A 149 -9.65 11.61 -3.99
C LEU A 149 -10.97 12.32 -4.22
N ASP A 150 -12.03 11.54 -4.48
CA ASP A 150 -13.38 12.08 -4.61
C ASP A 150 -13.72 12.92 -3.36
N PRO A 151 -14.22 14.17 -3.50
CA PRO A 151 -14.50 15.05 -2.38
C PRO A 151 -15.42 14.45 -1.32
N ILE A 152 -16.34 13.56 -1.72
CA ILE A 152 -17.19 12.81 -0.80
C ILE A 152 -16.32 11.83 -0.02
N ILE A 153 -15.49 11.03 -0.67
CA ILE A 153 -14.57 10.11 0.02
C ILE A 153 -13.64 10.87 0.96
N ARG A 154 -13.06 11.99 0.50
CA ARG A 154 -12.20 12.87 1.31
C ARG A 154 -12.92 13.43 2.54
N MET A 155 -14.16 13.89 2.39
CA MET A 155 -14.98 14.36 3.52
C MET A 155 -15.38 13.22 4.46
N TYR A 156 -15.69 12.03 3.93
CA TYR A 156 -16.02 10.84 4.73
C TYR A 156 -14.82 10.35 5.55
N LEU A 157 -13.62 10.35 4.95
CA LEU A 157 -12.34 10.08 5.62
C LEU A 157 -12.14 11.03 6.81
N LEU A 158 -12.33 12.34 6.61
CA LEU A 158 -12.14 13.36 7.65
C LEU A 158 -13.20 13.35 8.78
N THR A 159 -14.36 12.72 8.59
CA THR A 159 -15.51 12.89 9.51
C THR A 159 -16.02 11.62 10.18
N ARG A 160 -15.66 10.41 9.71
CA ARG A 160 -16.30 9.16 10.18
C ARG A 160 -15.37 7.99 10.50
N TYR A 161 -14.06 8.12 10.27
CA TYR A 161 -13.11 7.04 10.50
C TYR A 161 -12.06 7.40 11.55
N PHE A 162 -11.70 6.41 12.36
CA PHE A 162 -10.52 6.46 13.22
C PHE A 162 -9.33 6.02 12.35
N PHE A 163 -8.43 6.93 12.00
CA PHE A 163 -7.20 6.61 11.28
C PHE A 163 -6.27 5.85 12.22
N ALA A 164 -5.91 4.61 11.85
CA ALA A 164 -5.05 3.76 12.68
C ALA A 164 -3.55 3.93 12.38
N ASN A 165 -3.18 4.59 11.27
CA ASN A 165 -1.80 4.90 10.91
C ASN A 165 -1.51 6.41 11.03
N TYR A 166 -0.36 6.74 11.62
CA TYR A 166 0.12 8.09 11.91
C TYR A 166 0.96 8.68 10.77
N THR A 167 0.58 8.45 9.52
CA THR A 167 1.23 9.04 8.34
C THR A 167 0.45 10.27 7.88
N TRP A 168 1.00 11.44 8.25
CA TRP A 168 0.88 12.83 7.74
C TRP A 168 -0.41 13.43 7.13
N ILE A 169 -1.52 12.70 6.97
CA ILE A 169 -2.81 13.19 6.41
C ILE A 169 -3.42 14.38 7.19
N PHE A 170 -2.96 14.64 8.43
CA PHE A 170 -3.48 15.71 9.29
C PHE A 170 -2.85 17.10 9.07
N TYR A 171 -1.91 17.27 8.12
CA TYR A 171 -1.32 18.59 7.83
C TYR A 171 -1.92 19.31 6.60
N ILE A 172 -3.08 18.86 6.10
CA ILE A 172 -3.84 19.52 5.00
C ILE A 172 -5.13 20.14 5.51
#